data_AF-A0A820RGD6-F1
#
_entry.id   AF-A0A820RGD6-F1
#
_cell.length_a   1.000
_cell.length_b   1.000
_cell.length_c   1.000
_cell.angle_alpha   90.00
_cell.angle_beta   90.00
_cell.angle_gamma   90.00
#
_symmetry.space_group_name_H-M   'P 1'
#
loop_
_entity.id
_entity.type
_entity.pdbx_description
1 polymer ?
#
loop_
_entity_poly.entity_id
_entity_poly.type
_entity_poly.pdbx_seq_one_letter_code
_entity_poly.pdbx_strand_id
1 'polypeptide(L)'
;MEDNLEELVPALIDSSWCSDLIIKLRDVFEKQTSQTISSFVSTSLESIVTIEHWVWQMLSKDSQQWIDLDEYVKFFHVLHAFNIKLISNNDGIEPDTKKSLLIPSNIDWIDGILEQIETSNDTFLILVSLWFDTLSYLAHQISNIACSPTMLHLINRLSHDFIMTDQYKFYLKQLREPKLTKSVFTPKQCFYIKTSSFLLNIYLWLESKNFPLISEEIIKFLSEDYSQIVLVHSYTIDSWSSELLSCIAHIIGLICSSCWWGEQKPENIEHIVPSNDTTYEHIFALIRLVSYQPFHQRISAEFYNDETVLMDTCLIFLFLTVKTYDLGCFISSQTNLPATLWSIAQISPYDPIRIYAYGFLAEVLSDKQLKEWKISDTMCEFYFNILEQAWNHPTKKWKKITIPYLLKGIFILTI
;
A
#
# COMPACT_ATOMS: atom_id res chain seq x y z
N MET A 1 -24.37 16.93 25.54
CA MET A 1 -23.36 16.15 26.28
C MET A 1 -22.25 15.91 25.29
N GLU A 2 -21.10 16.53 25.51
CA GLU A 2 -19.87 16.12 24.82
C GLU A 2 -19.45 14.81 25.47
N ASP A 3 -19.61 13.70 24.77
CA ASP A 3 -19.15 12.40 25.26
C ASP A 3 -17.62 12.45 25.31
N ASN A 4 -17.06 12.63 26.51
CA ASN A 4 -15.62 12.67 26.74
C ASN A 4 -15.06 11.25 26.67
N LEU A 5 -14.10 11.01 25.78
CA LEU A 5 -13.44 9.71 25.60
C LEU A 5 -12.85 9.19 26.91
N GLU A 6 -12.35 10.10 27.76
CA GLU A 6 -11.73 9.79 29.06
C GLU A 6 -12.70 9.12 30.05
N GLU A 7 -14.00 9.40 29.93
CA GLU A 7 -15.03 8.78 30.78
C GLU A 7 -15.43 7.38 30.29
N LEU A 8 -15.23 7.10 28.99
CA LEU A 8 -15.61 5.83 28.35
C LEU A 8 -14.52 4.76 28.48
N VAL A 9 -13.25 5.16 28.52
CA VAL A 9 -12.11 4.23 28.54
C VAL A 9 -12.05 3.32 29.78
N PRO A 10 -12.25 3.80 31.02
CA PRO A 10 -12.24 2.92 32.19
C PRO A 10 -13.31 1.83 32.10
N ALA A 11 -14.50 2.17 31.60
CA ALA A 11 -15.57 1.21 31.39
C ALA A 11 -15.22 0.17 30.31
N LEU A 12 -14.39 0.51 29.31
CA LEU A 12 -13.96 -0.41 28.27
C LEU A 12 -13.04 -1.51 28.81
N ILE A 13 -12.19 -1.16 29.77
CA ILE A 13 -11.23 -2.07 30.39
C ILE A 13 -11.93 -2.98 31.41
N ASP A 14 -12.85 -2.42 32.20
CA ASP A 14 -13.47 -3.11 33.34
C ASP A 14 -14.73 -3.91 32.97
N SER A 15 -15.42 -3.56 31.88
CA SER A 15 -16.68 -4.22 31.51
C SER A 15 -16.49 -5.47 30.65
N SER A 16 -17.29 -6.49 30.94
CA SER A 16 -17.55 -7.57 29.98
C SER A 16 -18.51 -7.04 28.90
N TRP A 17 -18.12 -7.21 27.63
CA TRP A 17 -18.93 -7.08 26.41
C TRP A 17 -20.16 -6.12 26.50
N CYS A 18 -19.95 -4.79 26.47
CA CYS A 18 -21.03 -3.80 26.60
C CYS A 18 -21.33 -3.06 25.28
N SER A 19 -22.38 -3.45 24.57
CA SER A 19 -22.76 -2.85 23.27
C SER A 19 -23.02 -1.34 23.34
N ASP A 20 -23.67 -0.85 24.40
CA ASP A 20 -23.97 0.58 24.56
C ASP A 20 -22.69 1.43 24.65
N LEU A 21 -21.65 0.90 25.29
CA LEU A 21 -20.35 1.55 25.38
C LEU A 21 -19.67 1.62 24.01
N ILE A 22 -19.69 0.51 23.27
CA ILE A 22 -19.11 0.42 21.92
C ILE A 22 -19.81 1.37 20.95
N ILE A 23 -21.15 1.49 21.03
CA ILE A 23 -21.91 2.45 20.24
C ILE A 23 -21.47 3.89 20.54
N LYS A 24 -21.31 4.26 21.82
CA LYS A 24 -20.83 5.60 22.18
C LYS A 24 -19.42 5.88 21.66
N LEU A 25 -18.50 4.91 21.81
CA LEU A 25 -17.15 5.03 21.28
C LEU A 25 -17.17 5.22 19.76
N ARG A 26 -17.93 4.39 19.04
CA ARG A 26 -18.13 4.52 17.59
C ARG A 26 -18.58 5.93 17.22
N ASP A 27 -19.61 6.44 17.87
CA ASP A 27 -20.19 7.75 17.55
C ASP A 27 -19.18 8.89 17.83
N VAL A 28 -18.24 8.73 18.79
CA VAL A 28 -17.17 9.69 19.04
C VAL A 28 -16.14 9.72 17.90
N PHE A 29 -15.69 8.56 17.43
CA PHE A 29 -14.72 8.46 16.34
C PHE A 29 -15.31 8.85 14.98
N GLU A 30 -16.59 8.52 14.73
CA GLU A 30 -17.27 8.84 13.47
C GLU A 30 -17.42 10.36 13.25
N LYS A 31 -17.60 11.12 14.34
CA LYS A 31 -17.66 12.60 14.29
C LYS A 31 -16.35 13.26 13.87
N GLN A 32 -15.23 12.53 13.90
CA GLN A 32 -13.92 13.12 13.60
C GLN A 32 -13.72 13.32 12.09
N THR A 33 -13.36 14.56 11.75
CA THR A 33 -13.10 15.01 10.38
C THR A 33 -11.62 15.34 10.21
N SER A 34 -11.18 15.56 8.97
CA SER A 34 -9.81 16.02 8.68
C SER A 34 -9.45 17.35 9.38
N GLN A 35 -10.45 18.16 9.72
CA GLN A 35 -10.28 19.45 10.40
C GLN A 35 -10.19 19.32 11.93
N THR A 36 -10.86 18.32 12.52
CA THR A 36 -10.95 18.18 13.99
C THR A 36 -10.01 17.14 14.57
N ILE A 37 -9.47 16.24 13.73
CA ILE A 37 -8.69 15.08 14.18
C ILE A 37 -7.41 15.47 14.94
N SER A 38 -6.73 16.54 14.52
CA SER A 38 -5.50 17.00 15.19
C SER A 38 -5.78 17.47 16.63
N SER A 39 -6.79 18.32 16.82
CA SER A 39 -7.19 18.76 18.16
C SER A 39 -7.70 17.60 19.01
N PHE A 40 -8.47 16.68 18.43
CA PHE A 40 -8.98 15.50 19.13
C PHE A 40 -7.84 14.60 19.61
N VAL A 41 -6.85 14.30 18.75
CA VAL A 41 -5.69 13.49 19.14
C VAL A 41 -4.87 14.19 20.22
N SER A 42 -4.68 15.50 20.13
CA SER A 42 -3.92 16.25 21.15
C SER A 42 -4.58 16.26 22.53
N THR A 43 -5.91 16.20 22.58
CA THR A 43 -6.69 16.29 23.83
C THR A 43 -6.95 14.91 24.44
N SER A 44 -7.15 13.88 23.62
CA SER A 44 -7.54 12.54 24.08
C SER A 44 -6.49 11.46 23.81
N LEU A 45 -5.21 11.85 23.65
CA LEU A 45 -4.12 10.95 23.22
C LEU A 45 -4.08 9.63 24.00
N GLU A 46 -4.01 9.70 25.34
CA GLU A 46 -3.90 8.52 26.20
C GLU A 46 -5.12 7.59 26.08
N SER A 47 -6.30 8.18 25.93
CA SER A 47 -7.54 7.43 25.75
C SER A 47 -7.56 6.70 24.41
N ILE A 48 -7.09 7.34 23.33
CA ILE A 48 -6.98 6.71 22.01
C ILE A 48 -5.93 5.58 22.04
N VAL A 49 -4.76 5.80 22.65
CA VAL A 49 -3.74 4.76 22.82
C VAL A 49 -4.32 3.55 23.54
N THR A 50 -5.09 3.78 24.60
CA THR A 50 -5.70 2.71 25.39
C THR A 50 -6.71 1.91 24.57
N ILE A 51 -7.51 2.58 23.73
CA ILE A 51 -8.46 1.92 22.82
C ILE A 51 -7.73 1.10 21.76
N GLU A 52 -6.68 1.63 21.14
CA GLU A 52 -5.89 0.89 20.15
C GLU A 52 -5.22 -0.35 20.76
N HIS A 53 -4.64 -0.23 21.96
CA HIS A 53 -4.11 -1.38 22.69
C HIS A 53 -5.18 -2.42 23.02
N TRP A 54 -6.36 -1.97 23.43
CA TRP A 54 -7.49 -2.85 23.68
C TRP A 54 -7.90 -3.61 22.42
N VAL A 55 -7.92 -2.95 21.25
CA VAL A 55 -8.23 -3.63 19.99
C VAL A 55 -7.18 -4.67 19.63
N TRP A 56 -5.89 -4.34 19.70
CA TRP A 56 -4.82 -5.30 19.46
C TRP A 56 -4.92 -6.52 20.37
N GLN A 57 -5.18 -6.29 21.66
CA GLN A 57 -5.38 -7.37 22.63
C GLN A 57 -6.65 -8.20 22.34
N MET A 58 -7.72 -7.56 21.86
CA MET A 58 -8.94 -8.26 21.50
C MET A 58 -8.75 -9.15 20.27
N LEU A 59 -8.08 -8.64 19.24
CA LEU A 59 -7.75 -9.39 18.03
C LEU A 59 -6.82 -10.56 18.33
N SER A 60 -5.94 -10.43 19.34
CA SER A 60 -4.99 -11.49 19.72
C SER A 60 -5.57 -12.60 20.59
N LYS A 61 -6.84 -12.51 20.99
CA LYS A 61 -7.53 -13.51 21.81
C LYS A 61 -8.68 -14.11 21.01
N ASP A 62 -9.20 -15.24 21.52
CA ASP A 62 -10.33 -15.95 20.91
C ASP A 62 -11.48 -15.00 20.55
N SER A 63 -11.75 -14.90 19.25
CA SER A 63 -12.73 -13.99 18.66
C SER A 63 -14.18 -14.43 18.81
N GLN A 64 -14.43 -15.69 19.19
CA GLN A 64 -15.79 -16.28 19.23
C GLN A 64 -16.78 -15.50 20.11
N GLN A 65 -16.30 -14.79 21.12
CA GLN A 65 -17.17 -14.09 22.07
C GLN A 65 -17.74 -12.77 21.53
N TRP A 66 -17.15 -12.18 20.49
CA TRP A 66 -17.44 -10.80 20.09
C TRP A 66 -17.57 -10.58 18.60
N ILE A 67 -17.00 -11.46 17.78
CA ILE A 67 -16.95 -11.29 16.33
C ILE A 67 -18.34 -11.30 15.67
N ASP A 68 -19.31 -11.97 16.30
CA ASP A 68 -20.69 -12.04 15.81
C ASP A 68 -21.57 -10.87 16.29
N LEU A 69 -21.02 -9.99 17.14
CA LEU A 69 -21.72 -8.80 17.62
C LEU A 69 -21.50 -7.64 16.63
N ASP A 70 -22.55 -7.32 15.87
CA ASP A 70 -22.55 -6.30 14.79
C ASP A 70 -21.97 -4.95 15.24
N GLU A 71 -22.21 -4.52 16.48
CA GLU A 71 -21.69 -3.25 16.98
C GLU A 71 -20.17 -3.21 17.14
N TYR A 72 -19.55 -4.35 17.47
CA TYR A 72 -18.09 -4.46 17.52
C TYR A 72 -17.50 -4.39 16.12
N VAL A 73 -18.08 -5.13 15.17
CA VAL A 73 -17.64 -5.10 13.76
C VAL A 73 -17.71 -3.68 13.21
N LYS A 74 -18.83 -2.98 13.40
CA LYS A 74 -19.00 -1.58 12.99
C LYS A 74 -18.00 -0.65 13.66
N PHE A 75 -17.79 -0.81 14.97
CA PHE A 75 -16.81 -0.01 15.70
C PHE A 75 -15.41 -0.18 15.13
N PHE A 76 -15.01 -1.41 14.83
CA PHE A 76 -13.70 -1.71 14.26
C PHE A 76 -13.52 -1.04 12.89
N HIS A 77 -14.55 -1.08 12.03
CA HIS A 77 -14.51 -0.36 10.75
C HIS A 77 -14.42 1.16 10.91
N VAL A 78 -15.16 1.74 11.86
CA VAL A 78 -15.12 3.19 12.13
C VAL A 78 -13.75 3.60 12.68
N LEU A 79 -13.17 2.81 13.58
CA LEU A 79 -11.85 3.07 14.14
C LEU A 79 -10.76 2.94 13.08
N HIS A 80 -10.83 1.94 12.21
CA HIS A 80 -9.92 1.85 11.06
C HIS A 80 -10.02 3.09 10.16
N ALA A 81 -11.23 3.54 9.81
CA ALA A 81 -11.41 4.74 9.00
C ALA A 81 -10.85 6.00 9.70
N PHE A 82 -10.99 6.09 11.03
CA PHE A 82 -10.33 7.12 11.82
C PHE A 82 -8.79 7.02 11.72
N ASN A 83 -8.23 5.83 11.83
CA ASN A 83 -6.78 5.60 11.72
C ASN A 83 -6.23 6.00 10.35
N ILE A 84 -6.96 5.70 9.26
CA ILE A 84 -6.58 6.16 7.93
C ILE A 84 -6.57 7.70 7.86
N LYS A 85 -7.60 8.38 8.39
CA LYS A 85 -7.61 9.86 8.47
C LYS A 85 -6.44 10.40 9.31
N LEU A 86 -6.09 9.70 10.40
CA LEU A 86 -4.99 10.07 11.29
C LEU A 86 -3.64 9.98 10.57
N ILE A 87 -3.40 8.89 9.85
CA ILE A 87 -2.20 8.71 9.01
C ILE A 87 -2.18 9.84 7.97
N SER A 88 -3.27 10.05 7.24
CA SER A 88 -3.41 11.07 6.18
C SER A 88 -3.13 12.50 6.63
N ASN A 89 -3.38 12.83 7.91
CA ASN A 89 -3.15 14.16 8.44
C ASN A 89 -1.65 14.48 8.58
N ASN A 90 -1.05 15.00 7.50
CA ASN A 90 0.39 15.31 7.44
C ASN A 90 0.81 16.52 8.31
N ASP A 91 -0.11 17.43 8.60
CA ASP A 91 0.21 18.77 9.13
C ASP A 91 -0.15 18.95 10.61
N GLY A 92 -1.02 18.11 11.15
CA GLY A 92 -1.59 18.28 12.49
C GLY A 92 -1.18 17.25 13.52
N ILE A 93 -0.45 16.18 13.14
CA ILE A 93 -0.06 15.11 14.07
C ILE A 93 1.37 14.66 13.76
N GLU A 94 2.25 14.72 14.75
CA GLU A 94 3.66 14.35 14.58
C GLU A 94 3.85 12.85 14.32
N PRO A 95 4.86 12.45 13.51
CA PRO A 95 5.11 11.06 13.18
C PRO A 95 5.25 10.14 14.40
N ASP A 96 5.92 10.58 15.45
CA ASP A 96 6.14 9.76 16.64
C ASP A 96 4.85 9.54 17.44
N THR A 97 3.93 10.51 17.45
CA THR A 97 2.58 10.34 17.99
C THR A 97 1.78 9.29 17.21
N LYS A 98 1.87 9.30 15.86
CA LYS A 98 1.21 8.29 15.03
C LYS A 98 1.75 6.89 15.30
N LYS A 99 3.07 6.76 15.49
CA LYS A 99 3.71 5.49 15.86
C LYS A 99 3.21 4.98 17.20
N SER A 100 3.22 5.82 18.23
CA SER A 100 2.79 5.42 19.58
C SER A 100 1.33 5.02 19.64
N LEU A 101 0.51 5.52 18.72
CA LEU A 101 -0.91 5.18 18.62
C LEU A 101 -1.15 3.85 17.90
N LEU A 102 -0.48 3.63 16.78
CA LEU A 102 -0.90 2.61 15.81
C LEU A 102 -0.01 1.37 15.79
N ILE A 103 1.23 1.45 16.28
CA ILE A 103 2.12 0.28 16.36
C ILE A 103 1.82 -0.48 17.66
N PRO A 104 1.52 -1.79 17.61
CA PRO A 104 1.28 -2.54 18.82
C PRO A 104 2.53 -2.56 19.72
N SER A 105 2.32 -2.29 21.00
CA SER A 105 3.39 -2.28 22.00
C SER A 105 3.86 -3.68 22.41
N ASN A 106 3.11 -4.73 22.09
CA ASN A 106 3.42 -6.10 22.45
C ASN A 106 3.43 -7.02 21.21
N ILE A 107 4.54 -7.74 21.03
CA ILE A 107 4.73 -8.74 19.98
C ILE A 107 3.78 -9.94 20.18
N ASP A 108 3.46 -10.31 21.43
CA ASP A 108 2.56 -11.44 21.71
C ASP A 108 1.16 -11.22 21.12
N TRP A 109 0.73 -9.96 20.94
CA TRP A 109 -0.55 -9.66 20.29
C TRP A 109 -0.53 -10.02 18.81
N ILE A 110 0.61 -9.77 18.14
CA ILE A 110 0.79 -10.18 16.74
C ILE A 110 0.78 -11.70 16.64
N ASP A 111 1.53 -12.39 17.49
CA ASP A 111 1.58 -13.85 17.46
C ASP A 111 0.20 -14.47 17.69
N GLY A 112 -0.54 -13.99 18.69
CA GLY A 112 -1.91 -14.44 18.95
C GLY A 112 -2.89 -14.15 17.81
N ILE A 113 -2.70 -13.07 17.06
CA ILE A 113 -3.49 -12.80 15.83
C ILE A 113 -3.14 -13.83 14.75
N LEU A 114 -1.86 -14.00 14.46
CA LEU A 114 -1.38 -14.86 13.37
C LEU A 114 -1.74 -16.33 13.60
N GLU A 115 -1.67 -16.81 14.84
CA GLU A 115 -2.08 -18.16 15.22
C GLU A 115 -3.56 -18.44 14.97
N GLN A 116 -4.41 -17.42 15.07
CA GLN A 116 -5.86 -17.59 14.86
C GLN A 116 -6.22 -17.68 13.37
N ILE A 117 -5.50 -16.99 12.48
CA ILE A 117 -5.85 -16.83 11.05
C ILE A 117 -6.13 -18.15 10.34
N GLU A 118 -5.43 -19.23 10.69
CA GLU A 118 -5.65 -20.52 10.06
C GLU A 118 -7.04 -21.10 10.32
N THR A 119 -7.57 -20.86 11.52
CA THR A 119 -8.83 -21.45 12.03
C THR A 119 -9.98 -20.46 12.14
N SER A 120 -9.71 -19.17 11.90
CA SER A 120 -10.67 -18.07 12.02
C SER A 120 -11.76 -18.05 10.96
N ASN A 121 -12.85 -17.36 11.30
CA ASN A 121 -13.95 -17.05 10.39
C ASN A 121 -13.62 -15.85 9.47
N ASP A 122 -14.48 -15.67 8.47
CA ASP A 122 -14.39 -14.61 7.46
C ASP A 122 -14.38 -13.20 8.05
N THR A 123 -15.23 -12.93 9.04
CA THR A 123 -15.34 -11.61 9.68
C THR A 123 -14.04 -11.23 10.40
N PHE A 124 -13.43 -12.17 11.12
CA PHE A 124 -12.15 -11.95 11.79
C PHE A 124 -11.05 -11.59 10.80
N LEU A 125 -10.98 -12.31 9.68
CA LEU A 125 -9.97 -12.07 8.64
C LEU A 125 -10.15 -10.71 7.96
N ILE A 126 -11.39 -10.27 7.76
CA ILE A 126 -11.69 -8.92 7.30
C ILE A 126 -11.15 -7.89 8.29
N LEU A 127 -11.46 -8.04 9.58
CA LEU A 127 -11.03 -7.09 10.60
C LEU A 127 -9.51 -7.05 10.74
N VAL A 128 -8.85 -8.19 10.91
CA VAL A 128 -7.37 -8.25 11.01
C VAL A 128 -6.70 -7.61 9.79
N SER A 129 -7.25 -7.81 8.58
CA SER A 129 -6.74 -7.16 7.37
C SER A 129 -6.71 -5.64 7.50
N LEU A 130 -7.74 -5.01 8.08
CA LEU A 130 -7.79 -3.56 8.28
C LEU A 130 -6.62 -3.04 9.13
N TRP A 131 -6.26 -3.74 10.21
CA TRP A 131 -5.14 -3.33 11.07
C TRP A 131 -3.79 -3.53 10.38
N PHE A 132 -3.62 -4.63 9.65
CA PHE A 132 -2.37 -4.86 8.90
C PHE A 132 -2.24 -3.88 7.74
N ASP A 133 -3.32 -3.56 7.03
CA ASP A 133 -3.33 -2.49 6.02
C ASP A 133 -3.00 -1.13 6.65
N THR A 134 -3.53 -0.85 7.84
CA THR A 134 -3.20 0.38 8.60
C THR A 134 -1.70 0.47 8.86
N LEU A 135 -1.05 -0.63 9.26
CA LEU A 135 0.39 -0.69 9.42
C LEU A 135 1.14 -0.47 8.10
N SER A 136 0.68 -1.06 7.00
CA SER A 136 1.24 -0.84 5.66
C SER A 136 1.20 0.64 5.27
N TYR A 137 0.05 1.29 5.45
CA TYR A 137 -0.09 2.71 5.15
C TYR A 137 0.78 3.59 6.05
N LEU A 138 0.84 3.26 7.34
CA LEU A 138 1.66 3.98 8.30
C LEU A 138 3.16 3.87 7.95
N ALA A 139 3.65 2.68 7.60
CA ALA A 139 5.02 2.47 7.14
C ALA A 139 5.29 3.19 5.81
N HIS A 140 4.33 3.15 4.87
CA HIS A 140 4.39 3.92 3.63
C HIS A 140 4.46 5.43 3.88
N GLN A 141 3.93 5.96 4.99
CA GLN A 141 4.07 7.38 5.34
C GLN A 141 5.32 7.68 6.19
N ILE A 142 5.76 6.75 7.03
CA ILE A 142 6.81 6.96 8.04
C ILE A 142 7.82 5.81 7.93
N SER A 143 8.89 6.05 7.18
CA SER A 143 9.85 5.01 6.79
C SER A 143 10.56 4.31 7.95
N ASN A 144 10.91 5.04 9.02
CA ASN A 144 11.63 4.48 10.17
C ASN A 144 10.81 3.50 11.02
N ILE A 145 9.54 3.28 10.71
CA ILE A 145 8.70 2.26 11.35
C ILE A 145 9.10 0.85 10.91
N ALA A 146 9.57 0.70 9.67
CA ALA A 146 10.01 -0.58 9.13
C ALA A 146 11.11 -1.22 10.00
N CYS A 147 11.94 -0.41 10.66
CA CYS A 147 13.02 -0.88 11.54
C CYS A 147 12.56 -1.25 12.96
N SER A 148 11.29 -1.04 13.32
CA SER A 148 10.83 -1.33 14.67
C SER A 148 10.82 -2.84 14.94
N PRO A 149 11.18 -3.31 16.16
CA PRO A 149 11.22 -4.75 16.47
C PRO A 149 9.89 -5.46 16.18
N THR A 150 8.77 -4.80 16.51
CA THR A 150 7.41 -5.26 16.25
C THR A 150 7.14 -5.48 14.76
N MET A 151 7.50 -4.52 13.91
CA MET A 151 7.30 -4.63 12.46
C MET A 151 8.20 -5.69 11.85
N LEU A 152 9.47 -5.76 12.26
CA LEU A 152 10.40 -6.79 11.81
C LEU A 152 9.89 -8.19 12.13
N HIS A 153 9.38 -8.39 13.35
CA HIS A 153 8.77 -9.65 13.77
C HIS A 153 7.55 -10.01 12.91
N LEU A 154 6.60 -9.07 12.74
CA LEU A 154 5.41 -9.28 11.92
C LEU A 154 5.76 -9.65 10.48
N ILE A 155 6.69 -8.91 9.86
CA ILE A 155 7.12 -9.13 8.49
C ILE A 155 7.80 -10.50 8.33
N ASN A 156 8.65 -10.90 9.28
CA ASN A 156 9.28 -12.21 9.27
C ASN A 156 8.24 -13.34 9.35
N ARG A 157 7.30 -13.24 10.30
CA ARG A 157 6.21 -14.21 10.46
C ARG A 157 5.34 -14.28 9.20
N LEU A 158 4.91 -13.14 8.65
CA LEU A 158 4.08 -13.10 7.44
C LEU A 158 4.77 -13.71 6.22
N SER A 159 6.06 -13.42 6.06
CA SER A 159 6.79 -13.93 4.92
C SER A 159 6.95 -15.46 4.99
N HIS A 160 7.31 -16.00 6.16
CA HIS A 160 7.51 -17.43 6.35
C HIS A 160 6.19 -18.21 6.42
N ASP A 161 5.23 -17.76 7.22
CA ASP A 161 4.03 -18.54 7.56
C ASP A 161 2.89 -18.35 6.54
N PHE A 162 2.94 -17.29 5.72
CA PHE A 162 1.87 -16.98 4.78
C PHE A 162 2.38 -16.91 3.34
N ILE A 163 3.33 -16.05 3.02
CA ILE A 163 3.71 -15.77 1.61
C ILE A 163 4.53 -16.90 1.00
N MET A 164 5.55 -17.39 1.70
CA MET A 164 6.46 -18.44 1.22
C MET A 164 5.91 -19.85 1.48
N THR A 165 4.60 -20.05 1.25
CA THR A 165 3.91 -21.31 1.53
C THR A 165 3.21 -21.89 0.30
N ASP A 166 2.97 -23.20 0.31
CA ASP A 166 2.18 -23.87 -0.72
C ASP A 166 0.74 -23.37 -0.78
N GLN A 167 0.19 -22.90 0.36
CA GLN A 167 -1.16 -22.35 0.43
C GLN A 167 -1.27 -21.03 -0.34
N TYR A 168 -0.27 -20.16 -0.22
CA TYR A 168 -0.20 -18.93 -1.01
C TYR A 168 -0.08 -19.23 -2.50
N LYS A 169 0.80 -20.16 -2.88
CA LYS A 169 0.91 -20.64 -4.27
C LYS A 169 -0.39 -21.22 -4.80
N PHE A 170 -1.11 -21.98 -3.99
CA PHE A 170 -2.40 -22.51 -4.37
C PHE A 170 -3.39 -21.37 -4.70
N TYR A 171 -3.45 -20.34 -3.87
CA TYR A 171 -4.32 -19.19 -4.13
C TYR A 171 -3.88 -18.38 -5.36
N LEU A 172 -2.58 -18.21 -5.61
CA LEU A 172 -2.10 -17.59 -6.86
C LEU A 172 -2.49 -18.40 -8.09
N LYS A 173 -2.42 -19.73 -8.02
CA LYS A 173 -2.84 -20.61 -9.12
C LYS A 173 -4.31 -20.46 -9.46
N GLN A 174 -5.17 -20.26 -8.46
CA GLN A 174 -6.58 -19.96 -8.70
C GLN A 174 -6.73 -18.62 -9.44
N LEU A 175 -5.96 -17.59 -9.08
CA LEU A 175 -5.97 -16.31 -9.78
C LEU A 175 -5.48 -16.38 -11.24
N ARG A 176 -4.81 -17.45 -11.68
CA ARG A 176 -4.42 -17.61 -13.10
C ARG A 176 -5.62 -17.90 -14.00
N GLU A 177 -6.76 -18.28 -13.46
CA GLU A 177 -7.92 -18.62 -14.26
C GLU A 177 -8.53 -17.37 -14.93
N PRO A 178 -8.79 -17.40 -16.25
CA PRO A 178 -9.27 -16.22 -16.99
C PRO A 178 -10.71 -15.83 -16.66
N LYS A 179 -11.47 -16.72 -16.01
CA LYS A 179 -12.86 -16.49 -15.62
C LYS A 179 -13.03 -16.85 -14.16
N LEU A 180 -12.81 -15.87 -13.30
CA LEU A 180 -12.97 -16.03 -11.86
C LEU A 180 -14.42 -15.82 -11.47
N THR A 181 -14.99 -16.77 -10.74
CA THR A 181 -16.24 -16.56 -10.02
C THR A 181 -15.96 -15.75 -8.75
N LYS A 182 -16.88 -14.85 -8.36
CA LYS A 182 -16.74 -14.07 -7.12
C LYS A 182 -16.47 -14.91 -5.88
N SER A 183 -16.95 -16.16 -5.86
CA SER A 183 -16.73 -17.13 -4.79
C SER A 183 -15.27 -17.56 -4.60
N VAL A 184 -14.36 -17.23 -5.52
CA VAL A 184 -12.93 -17.48 -5.34
C VAL A 184 -12.36 -16.55 -4.27
N PHE A 185 -12.79 -15.29 -4.20
CA PHE A 185 -12.23 -14.30 -3.27
C PHE A 185 -12.81 -14.44 -1.87
N THR A 186 -12.40 -15.50 -1.16
CA THR A 186 -12.66 -15.63 0.28
C THR A 186 -11.82 -14.61 1.06
N PRO A 187 -12.27 -14.13 2.23
CA PRO A 187 -11.48 -13.28 3.10
C PRO A 187 -10.11 -13.87 3.45
N LYS A 188 -10.01 -15.20 3.59
CA LYS A 188 -8.73 -15.90 3.80
C LYS A 188 -7.81 -15.74 2.60
N GLN A 189 -8.31 -15.96 1.40
CA GLN A 189 -7.51 -15.76 0.18
C GLN A 189 -7.07 -14.29 0.02
N CYS A 190 -7.96 -13.33 0.30
CA CYS A 190 -7.62 -11.91 0.29
C CYS A 190 -6.57 -11.57 1.36
N PHE A 191 -6.66 -12.13 2.56
CA PHE A 191 -5.63 -11.92 3.59
C PHE A 191 -4.24 -12.40 3.12
N TYR A 192 -4.18 -13.61 2.55
CA TYR A 192 -2.94 -14.16 2.02
C TYR A 192 -2.40 -13.28 0.90
N ILE A 193 -3.20 -13.07 -0.16
CA ILE A 193 -2.70 -12.42 -1.37
C ILE A 193 -2.56 -10.92 -1.21
N LYS A 194 -3.60 -10.25 -0.72
CA LYS A 194 -3.63 -8.79 -0.65
C LYS A 194 -2.89 -8.29 0.58
N THR A 195 -3.38 -8.60 1.77
CA THR A 195 -2.90 -8.00 3.02
C THR A 195 -1.43 -8.33 3.26
N SER A 196 -1.05 -9.60 3.11
CA SER A 196 0.33 -10.03 3.35
C SER A 196 1.29 -9.46 2.30
N SER A 197 0.93 -9.49 1.01
CA SER A 197 1.75 -8.88 -0.05
C SER A 197 1.88 -7.38 0.11
N PHE A 198 0.82 -6.70 0.54
CA PHE A 198 0.84 -5.27 0.73
C PHE A 198 1.86 -4.88 1.79
N LEU A 199 1.78 -5.53 2.95
CA LEU A 199 2.67 -5.22 4.06
C LEU A 199 4.13 -5.56 3.73
N LEU A 200 4.38 -6.73 3.12
CA LEU A 200 5.73 -7.10 2.70
C LEU A 200 6.26 -6.15 1.63
N ASN A 201 5.46 -5.80 0.62
CA ASN A 201 5.82 -4.83 -0.41
C ASN A 201 6.32 -3.52 0.20
N ILE A 202 5.55 -2.92 1.10
CA ILE A 202 5.93 -1.66 1.76
C ILE A 202 7.23 -1.82 2.55
N TYR A 203 7.40 -2.94 3.25
CA TYR A 203 8.64 -3.19 3.98
C TYR A 203 9.86 -3.29 3.04
N LEU A 204 9.76 -4.07 1.95
CA LEU A 204 10.87 -4.27 1.01
C LEU A 204 11.30 -2.96 0.32
N TRP A 205 10.37 -2.01 0.12
CA TRP A 205 10.70 -0.66 -0.38
C TRP A 205 11.47 0.20 0.61
N LEU A 206 11.35 -0.06 1.91
CA LEU A 206 11.89 0.78 2.97
C LEU A 206 13.21 0.26 3.53
N GLU A 207 13.34 -1.06 3.70
CA GLU A 207 14.48 -1.67 4.38
C GLU A 207 14.85 -3.03 3.77
N SER A 208 15.96 -3.07 3.01
CA SER A 208 16.44 -4.30 2.38
C SER A 208 17.63 -4.95 3.10
N LYS A 209 18.18 -4.32 4.15
CA LYS A 209 19.51 -4.68 4.66
C LYS A 209 19.50 -5.78 5.75
N ASN A 210 18.36 -6.05 6.39
CA ASN A 210 18.28 -6.94 7.56
C ASN A 210 17.21 -8.06 7.46
N PHE A 211 16.68 -8.33 6.27
CA PHE A 211 15.63 -9.34 6.11
C PHE A 211 16.22 -10.74 5.82
N PRO A 212 15.76 -11.80 6.51
CA PRO A 212 16.36 -13.14 6.42
C PRO A 212 16.05 -13.88 5.11
N LEU A 213 14.95 -13.55 4.43
CA LEU A 213 14.63 -14.12 3.12
C LEU A 213 15.22 -13.22 2.04
N ILE A 214 15.98 -13.82 1.12
CA ILE A 214 16.60 -13.06 0.03
C ILE A 214 15.49 -12.76 -0.98
N SER A 215 15.35 -11.50 -1.41
CA SER A 215 14.36 -11.09 -2.43
C SER A 215 14.35 -11.98 -3.68
N GLU A 216 15.51 -12.54 -4.03
CA GLU A 216 15.69 -13.54 -5.09
C GLU A 216 14.86 -14.81 -4.85
N GLU A 217 14.74 -15.28 -3.61
CA GLU A 217 13.92 -16.46 -3.25
C GLU A 217 12.44 -16.17 -3.45
N ILE A 218 11.97 -14.99 -3.03
CA ILE A 218 10.58 -14.55 -3.26
C ILE A 218 10.28 -14.51 -4.76
N ILE A 219 11.17 -13.92 -5.56
CA ILE A 219 11.00 -13.83 -7.00
C ILE A 219 10.99 -15.21 -7.64
N LYS A 220 11.96 -16.08 -7.32
CA LYS A 220 11.98 -17.47 -7.82
C LYS A 220 10.72 -18.24 -7.45
N PHE A 221 10.16 -17.95 -6.28
CA PHE A 221 8.97 -18.63 -5.78
C PHE A 221 7.69 -18.14 -6.47
N LEU A 222 7.59 -16.85 -6.83
CA LEU A 222 6.33 -16.22 -7.25
C LEU A 222 6.28 -15.76 -8.72
N SER A 223 7.41 -15.60 -9.40
CA SER A 223 7.48 -14.88 -10.69
C SER A 223 6.63 -15.51 -11.79
N GLU A 224 6.59 -16.83 -11.90
CA GLU A 224 5.80 -17.52 -12.93
C GLU A 224 4.30 -17.25 -12.75
N ASP A 225 3.78 -17.45 -11.54
CA ASP A 225 2.37 -17.25 -11.23
C ASP A 225 1.99 -15.78 -11.41
N TYR A 226 2.82 -14.86 -10.92
CA TYR A 226 2.68 -13.42 -11.13
C TYR A 226 2.55 -13.06 -12.61
N SER A 227 3.52 -13.47 -13.44
CA SER A 227 3.57 -13.08 -14.85
C SER A 227 2.31 -13.57 -15.57
N GLN A 228 1.86 -14.79 -15.28
CA GLN A 228 0.64 -15.33 -15.89
C GLN A 228 -0.62 -14.60 -15.43
N ILE A 229 -0.74 -14.24 -14.15
CA ILE A 229 -1.88 -13.47 -13.63
C ILE A 229 -1.99 -12.13 -14.37
N VAL A 230 -0.88 -11.39 -14.49
CA VAL A 230 -0.86 -10.09 -15.17
C VAL A 230 -1.21 -10.25 -16.65
N LEU A 231 -0.63 -11.23 -17.34
CA LEU A 231 -0.89 -11.49 -18.75
C LEU A 231 -2.38 -11.79 -19.01
N VAL A 232 -2.94 -12.74 -18.26
CA VAL A 232 -4.34 -13.18 -18.40
C VAL A 232 -5.31 -12.04 -18.13
N HIS A 233 -5.16 -11.36 -16.99
CA HIS A 233 -6.15 -10.40 -16.53
C HIS A 233 -6.03 -9.02 -17.19
N SER A 234 -4.88 -8.70 -17.79
CA SER A 234 -4.72 -7.45 -18.54
C SER A 234 -5.66 -7.31 -19.75
N TYR A 235 -6.31 -8.39 -20.19
CA TYR A 235 -7.31 -8.36 -21.26
C TYR A 235 -8.76 -8.29 -20.77
N THR A 236 -8.99 -8.40 -19.47
CA THR A 236 -10.33 -8.47 -18.83
C THR A 236 -10.53 -7.37 -17.79
N ILE A 237 -9.71 -6.32 -17.82
CA ILE A 237 -9.63 -5.24 -16.82
C ILE A 237 -10.99 -4.58 -16.55
N ASP A 238 -11.83 -4.49 -17.58
CA ASP A 238 -13.19 -3.94 -17.52
C ASP A 238 -14.14 -4.75 -16.64
N SER A 239 -13.86 -6.04 -16.43
CA SER A 239 -14.67 -6.97 -15.65
C SER A 239 -14.14 -7.23 -14.24
N TRP A 240 -13.04 -6.58 -13.83
CA TRP A 240 -12.43 -6.82 -12.53
C TRP A 240 -13.35 -6.41 -11.38
N SER A 241 -13.45 -7.28 -10.37
CA SER A 241 -14.03 -6.91 -9.08
C SER A 241 -13.03 -6.10 -8.25
N SER A 242 -13.51 -5.49 -7.16
CA SER A 242 -12.66 -4.84 -6.15
C SER A 242 -11.60 -5.78 -5.60
N GLU A 243 -11.97 -7.03 -5.33
CA GLU A 243 -11.08 -8.03 -4.74
C GLU A 243 -9.98 -8.46 -5.71
N LEU A 244 -10.32 -8.64 -6.99
CA LEU A 244 -9.33 -8.97 -8.04
C LEU A 244 -8.37 -7.80 -8.26
N LEU A 245 -8.88 -6.57 -8.35
CA LEU A 245 -8.05 -5.36 -8.45
C LEU A 245 -7.09 -5.28 -7.27
N SER A 246 -7.58 -5.44 -6.04
CA SER A 246 -6.79 -5.42 -4.82
C SER A 246 -5.67 -6.46 -4.87
N CYS A 247 -6.02 -7.73 -5.12
CA CYS A 247 -5.04 -8.81 -5.21
C CYS A 247 -3.96 -8.53 -6.26
N ILE A 248 -4.34 -8.11 -7.47
CA ILE A 248 -3.37 -7.84 -8.55
C ILE A 248 -2.47 -6.65 -8.20
N ALA A 249 -3.04 -5.55 -7.67
CA ALA A 249 -2.28 -4.36 -7.30
C ALA A 249 -1.15 -4.70 -6.32
N HIS A 250 -1.48 -5.47 -5.27
CA HIS A 250 -0.53 -5.80 -4.21
C HIS A 250 0.47 -6.90 -4.60
N ILE A 251 0.09 -7.86 -5.46
CA ILE A 251 1.06 -8.82 -6.04
C ILE A 251 2.07 -8.09 -6.95
N ILE A 252 1.59 -7.23 -7.87
CA ILE A 252 2.51 -6.43 -8.71
C ILE A 252 3.43 -5.62 -7.78
N GLY A 253 2.89 -5.07 -6.68
CA GLY A 253 3.62 -4.36 -5.64
C GLY A 253 4.79 -5.16 -5.07
N LEU A 254 4.48 -6.33 -4.51
CA LEU A 254 5.44 -7.23 -3.91
C LEU A 254 6.54 -7.64 -4.89
N ILE A 255 6.17 -7.97 -6.13
CA ILE A 255 7.13 -8.38 -7.14
C ILE A 255 8.04 -7.21 -7.55
N CYS A 256 7.46 -6.01 -7.73
CA CYS A 256 8.20 -4.81 -8.07
C CYS A 256 9.22 -4.43 -6.98
N SER A 257 8.80 -4.42 -5.71
CA SER A 257 9.71 -4.15 -4.58
C SER A 257 10.79 -5.21 -4.42
N SER A 258 10.47 -6.49 -4.63
CA SER A 258 11.46 -7.56 -4.61
C SER A 258 12.52 -7.39 -5.71
N CYS A 259 12.16 -6.83 -6.87
CA CYS A 259 13.13 -6.50 -7.92
C CYS A 259 14.04 -5.34 -7.55
N TRP A 260 13.57 -4.42 -6.70
CA TRP A 260 14.30 -3.21 -6.31
C TRP A 260 15.16 -3.38 -5.05
N TRP A 261 15.31 -4.61 -4.58
CA TRP A 261 16.16 -4.93 -3.45
C TRP A 261 17.60 -4.47 -3.69
N GLY A 262 18.17 -3.62 -2.81
CA GLY A 262 19.57 -3.19 -2.89
C GLY A 262 19.85 -1.77 -3.42
N GLU A 263 18.83 -0.89 -3.45
CA GLU A 263 18.93 0.58 -3.58
C GLU A 263 19.53 1.16 -4.88
N GLN A 264 20.21 0.39 -5.76
CA GLN A 264 20.98 0.98 -6.87
C GLN A 264 20.69 0.42 -8.26
N LYS A 265 20.32 -0.86 -8.40
CA LYS A 265 19.92 -1.46 -9.68
C LYS A 265 18.83 -2.49 -9.42
N PRO A 266 17.91 -2.72 -10.38
CA PRO A 266 16.94 -3.78 -10.27
C PRO A 266 17.64 -5.12 -10.53
N GLU A 267 18.28 -5.69 -9.51
CA GLU A 267 19.17 -6.86 -9.64
C GLU A 267 18.44 -8.11 -10.16
N ASN A 268 17.13 -8.19 -9.92
CA ASN A 268 16.36 -9.42 -10.14
C ASN A 268 15.30 -9.33 -11.24
N ILE A 269 15.25 -8.24 -12.02
CA ILE A 269 14.19 -8.05 -13.03
C ILE A 269 14.28 -9.09 -14.17
N GLU A 270 15.48 -9.59 -14.45
CA GLU A 270 15.74 -10.66 -15.41
C GLU A 270 15.10 -12.00 -15.00
N HIS A 271 14.87 -12.23 -13.71
CA HIS A 271 14.22 -13.46 -13.21
C HIS A 271 12.71 -13.50 -13.40
N ILE A 272 12.10 -12.34 -13.66
CA ILE A 272 10.67 -12.23 -13.95
C ILE A 272 10.43 -12.39 -15.44
N VAL A 273 11.36 -11.90 -16.25
CA VAL A 273 11.22 -11.91 -17.69
C VAL A 273 12.49 -12.44 -18.36
N PRO A 274 12.66 -13.76 -18.39
CA PRO A 274 13.92 -14.40 -18.79
C PRO A 274 14.17 -14.39 -20.30
N SER A 275 13.21 -13.93 -21.13
CA SER A 275 13.35 -13.88 -22.59
C SER A 275 12.72 -12.63 -23.20
N ASN A 276 13.29 -12.16 -24.32
CA ASN A 276 12.84 -10.94 -25.01
C ASN A 276 11.35 -10.97 -25.37
N ASP A 277 10.83 -12.09 -25.87
CA ASP A 277 9.41 -12.18 -26.29
C ASP A 277 8.46 -12.06 -25.09
N THR A 278 8.79 -12.72 -23.98
CA THR A 278 8.02 -12.60 -22.73
C THR A 278 8.11 -11.18 -22.13
N THR A 279 9.21 -10.45 -22.38
CA THR A 279 9.42 -9.07 -21.92
C THR A 279 8.44 -8.13 -22.57
N TYR A 280 8.26 -8.24 -23.89
CA TYR A 280 7.29 -7.40 -24.60
C TYR A 280 5.86 -7.70 -24.17
N GLU A 281 5.47 -8.97 -24.04
CA GLU A 281 4.11 -9.34 -23.62
C GLU A 281 3.76 -8.80 -22.23
N HIS A 282 4.70 -8.92 -21.29
CA HIS A 282 4.56 -8.40 -19.93
C HIS A 282 4.46 -6.87 -19.91
N ILE A 283 5.34 -6.18 -20.65
CA ILE A 283 5.28 -4.72 -20.81
C ILE A 283 3.93 -4.31 -21.39
N PHE A 284 3.46 -4.96 -22.45
CA PHE A 284 2.16 -4.65 -23.04
C PHE A 284 1.00 -4.88 -22.06
N ALA A 285 1.09 -5.91 -21.22
CA ALA A 285 0.10 -6.16 -20.17
C ALA A 285 0.08 -5.02 -19.14
N LEU A 286 1.24 -4.58 -18.64
CA LEU A 286 1.33 -3.42 -17.75
C LEU A 286 0.85 -2.12 -18.43
N ILE A 287 1.16 -1.92 -19.72
CA ILE A 287 0.66 -0.76 -20.49
C ILE A 287 -0.87 -0.78 -20.59
N ARG A 288 -1.49 -1.95 -20.79
CA ARG A 288 -2.95 -2.07 -20.79
C ARG A 288 -3.56 -1.64 -19.45
N LEU A 289 -2.95 -2.05 -18.34
CA LEU A 289 -3.37 -1.62 -16.99
C LEU A 289 -3.27 -0.11 -16.83
N VAL A 290 -2.10 0.46 -17.14
CA VAL A 290 -1.84 1.91 -17.06
C VAL A 290 -2.68 2.71 -18.05
N SER A 291 -3.14 2.13 -19.15
CA SER A 291 -3.96 2.83 -20.14
C SER A 291 -5.46 2.76 -19.86
N TYR A 292 -5.88 2.01 -18.83
CA TYR A 292 -7.29 1.84 -18.50
C TYR A 292 -7.87 3.08 -17.81
N GLN A 293 -8.51 3.94 -18.60
CA GLN A 293 -9.03 5.26 -18.18
C GLN A 293 -9.86 5.27 -16.90
N PRO A 294 -10.74 4.28 -16.61
CA PRO A 294 -11.50 4.26 -15.36
C PRO A 294 -10.65 4.17 -14.08
N PHE A 295 -9.39 3.73 -14.16
CA PHE A 295 -8.49 3.81 -13.01
C PHE A 295 -8.00 5.25 -12.77
N HIS A 296 -7.74 6.03 -13.82
CA HIS A 296 -7.25 7.40 -13.67
C HIS A 296 -8.23 8.29 -12.90
N GLN A 297 -9.53 8.08 -13.13
CA GLN A 297 -10.61 8.83 -12.48
C GLN A 297 -10.78 8.48 -10.99
N ARG A 298 -10.18 7.36 -10.55
CA ARG A 298 -10.28 6.83 -9.19
C ARG A 298 -8.97 6.94 -8.41
N ILE A 299 -7.93 7.53 -8.99
CA ILE A 299 -6.70 7.83 -8.24
C ILE A 299 -7.05 8.80 -7.10
N SER A 300 -6.76 8.38 -5.88
CA SER A 300 -6.89 9.22 -4.68
C SER A 300 -5.69 10.16 -4.56
N ALA A 301 -5.86 11.29 -3.85
CA ALA A 301 -4.74 12.19 -3.52
C ALA A 301 -3.71 11.57 -2.57
N GLU A 302 -4.05 10.42 -1.99
CA GLU A 302 -3.26 9.71 -1.00
C GLU A 302 -3.22 8.21 -1.30
N PHE A 303 -2.22 7.54 -0.77
CA PHE A 303 -1.93 6.13 -1.05
C PHE A 303 -2.80 5.19 -0.21
N TYR A 304 -4.12 5.15 -0.47
CA TYR A 304 -5.06 4.34 0.33
C TYR A 304 -6.03 3.46 -0.46
N ASN A 305 -6.19 3.66 -1.77
CA ASN A 305 -7.03 2.79 -2.59
C ASN A 305 -6.22 1.99 -3.60
N ASP A 306 -6.78 0.86 -4.01
CA ASP A 306 -6.08 -0.11 -4.85
C ASP A 306 -5.79 0.42 -6.26
N GLU A 307 -6.60 1.34 -6.80
CA GLU A 307 -6.28 1.98 -8.09
C GLU A 307 -5.02 2.86 -8.01
N THR A 308 -4.84 3.61 -6.92
CA THR A 308 -3.61 4.40 -6.71
C THR A 308 -2.42 3.47 -6.52
N VAL A 309 -2.55 2.40 -5.73
CA VAL A 309 -1.47 1.43 -5.51
C VAL A 309 -1.08 0.73 -6.81
N LEU A 310 -2.07 0.30 -7.60
CA LEU A 310 -1.86 -0.34 -8.90
C LEU A 310 -1.12 0.60 -9.84
N MET A 311 -1.60 1.85 -9.97
CA MET A 311 -0.98 2.82 -10.86
C MET A 311 0.46 3.12 -10.47
N ASP A 312 0.66 3.46 -9.19
CA ASP A 312 1.98 3.78 -8.65
C ASP A 312 2.98 2.64 -8.94
N THR A 313 2.59 1.42 -8.59
CA THR A 313 3.43 0.25 -8.79
C THR A 313 3.67 -0.06 -10.27
N CYS A 314 2.64 -0.05 -11.11
CA CYS A 314 2.80 -0.34 -12.54
C CYS A 314 3.73 0.66 -13.22
N LEU A 315 3.67 1.95 -12.86
CA LEU A 315 4.58 2.96 -13.43
C LEU A 315 6.01 2.72 -13.00
N ILE A 316 6.23 2.45 -11.71
CA ILE A 316 7.56 2.14 -11.22
C ILE A 316 8.10 0.91 -11.96
N PHE A 317 7.33 -0.17 -12.03
CA PHE A 317 7.74 -1.39 -12.71
C PHE A 317 8.07 -1.13 -14.20
N LEU A 318 7.19 -0.44 -14.92
CA LEU A 318 7.43 -0.08 -16.32
C LEU A 318 8.69 0.76 -16.47
N PHE A 319 8.86 1.78 -15.65
CA PHE A 319 10.04 2.65 -15.68
C PHE A 319 11.34 1.84 -15.50
N LEU A 320 11.36 0.96 -14.49
CA LEU A 320 12.50 0.11 -14.20
C LEU A 320 12.80 -0.89 -15.32
N THR A 321 11.75 -1.47 -15.91
CA THR A 321 11.89 -2.41 -17.02
C THR A 321 12.47 -1.72 -18.25
N VAL A 322 11.89 -0.56 -18.62
CA VAL A 322 12.31 0.21 -19.79
C VAL A 322 13.75 0.69 -19.65
N LYS A 323 14.14 1.15 -18.47
CA LYS A 323 15.51 1.59 -18.20
C LYS A 323 16.52 0.44 -18.23
N THR A 324 16.16 -0.72 -17.66
CA THR A 324 17.07 -1.88 -17.61
C THR A 324 17.35 -2.46 -18.98
N TYR A 325 16.32 -2.55 -19.83
CA TYR A 325 16.42 -3.16 -21.16
C TYR A 325 16.59 -2.14 -22.30
N ASP A 326 16.81 -0.85 -21.99
CA ASP A 326 16.95 0.24 -22.96
C ASP A 326 15.82 0.28 -24.01
N LEU A 327 14.57 0.23 -23.54
CA LEU A 327 13.39 0.11 -24.40
C LEU A 327 12.75 1.46 -24.76
N GLY A 328 13.42 2.59 -24.49
CA GLY A 328 12.83 3.92 -24.69
C GLY A 328 12.39 4.18 -26.14
N CYS A 329 13.22 3.80 -27.12
CA CYS A 329 12.85 3.91 -28.54
C CYS A 329 11.68 3.00 -28.93
N PHE A 330 11.59 1.80 -28.34
CA PHE A 330 10.48 0.89 -28.58
C PHE A 330 9.18 1.47 -28.04
N ILE A 331 9.16 1.93 -26.79
CA ILE A 331 7.96 2.48 -26.17
C ILE A 331 7.45 3.72 -26.92
N SER A 332 8.35 4.64 -27.30
CA SER A 332 7.98 5.85 -28.02
C SER A 332 7.44 5.62 -29.42
N SER A 333 7.91 4.56 -30.11
CA SER A 333 7.54 4.30 -31.50
C SER A 333 6.40 3.28 -31.68
N GLN A 334 6.24 2.33 -30.74
CA GLN A 334 5.33 1.20 -30.88
C GLN A 334 4.11 1.25 -29.95
N THR A 335 4.02 2.26 -29.07
CA THR A 335 2.96 2.34 -28.07
C THR A 335 2.37 3.74 -27.99
N ASN A 336 1.14 3.85 -27.47
CA ASN A 336 0.53 5.13 -27.12
C ASN A 336 0.81 5.53 -25.65
N LEU A 337 1.69 4.80 -24.96
CA LEU A 337 1.96 5.02 -23.54
C LEU A 337 2.40 6.46 -23.24
N PRO A 338 3.28 7.13 -24.03
CA PRO A 338 3.65 8.51 -23.73
C PRO A 338 2.46 9.48 -23.69
N ALA A 339 1.49 9.35 -24.60
CA ALA A 339 0.30 10.20 -24.58
C ALA A 339 -0.59 9.91 -23.36
N THR A 340 -0.74 8.64 -23.00
CA THR A 340 -1.44 8.21 -21.77
C THR A 340 -0.78 8.80 -20.53
N LEU A 341 0.54 8.66 -20.38
CA LEU A 341 1.30 9.15 -19.23
C LEU A 341 1.25 10.67 -19.13
N TRP A 342 1.31 11.37 -20.26
CA TRP A 342 1.12 12.82 -20.29
C TRP A 342 -0.24 13.20 -19.70
N SER A 343 -1.32 12.55 -20.14
CA SER A 343 -2.66 12.79 -19.60
C SER A 343 -2.72 12.52 -18.09
N ILE A 344 -2.15 11.40 -17.63
CA ILE A 344 -2.12 11.04 -16.19
C ILE A 344 -1.37 12.10 -15.38
N ALA A 345 -0.20 12.55 -15.85
CA ALA A 345 0.61 13.54 -15.17
C ALA A 345 -0.10 14.90 -14.97
N GLN A 346 -1.01 15.24 -15.89
CA GLN A 346 -1.83 16.46 -15.81
C GLN A 346 -2.98 16.35 -14.81
N ILE A 347 -3.60 15.16 -14.68
CA ILE A 347 -4.87 15.01 -13.93
C ILE A 347 -4.72 14.32 -12.57
N SER A 348 -3.66 13.55 -12.35
CA SER A 348 -3.50 12.76 -11.13
C SER A 348 -3.44 13.66 -9.90
N PRO A 349 -4.28 13.43 -8.87
CA PRO A 349 -4.17 14.14 -7.60
C PRO A 349 -3.03 13.60 -6.71
N TYR A 350 -2.47 12.44 -7.06
CA TYR A 350 -1.34 11.84 -6.33
C TYR A 350 -0.02 12.23 -6.99
N ASP A 351 0.81 13.00 -6.26
CA ASP A 351 2.05 13.54 -6.80
C ASP A 351 3.08 12.47 -7.22
N PRO A 352 3.28 11.35 -6.49
CA PRO A 352 4.20 10.30 -6.94
C PRO A 352 3.87 9.73 -8.33
N ILE A 353 2.60 9.47 -8.62
CA ILE A 353 2.18 9.05 -9.98
C ILE A 353 2.56 10.10 -11.03
N ARG A 354 2.38 11.39 -10.74
CA ARG A 354 2.78 12.48 -11.67
C ARG A 354 4.29 12.48 -11.88
N ILE A 355 5.06 12.33 -10.81
CA ILE A 355 6.52 12.26 -10.85
C ILE A 355 6.97 11.08 -11.71
N TYR A 356 6.43 9.88 -11.49
CA TYR A 356 6.79 8.70 -12.28
C TYR A 356 6.40 8.86 -13.75
N ALA A 357 5.22 9.43 -14.03
CA ALA A 357 4.80 9.72 -15.39
C ALA A 357 5.75 10.71 -16.09
N TYR A 358 6.12 11.83 -15.45
CA TYR A 358 7.08 12.78 -16.02
C TYR A 358 8.48 12.18 -16.18
N GLY A 359 8.97 11.44 -15.18
CA GLY A 359 10.27 10.76 -15.24
C GLY A 359 10.33 9.76 -16.38
N PHE A 360 9.25 8.99 -16.59
CA PHE A 360 9.14 8.07 -17.71
C PHE A 360 9.11 8.79 -19.06
N LEU A 361 8.36 9.90 -19.18
CA LEU A 361 8.32 10.70 -20.41
C LEU A 361 9.71 11.26 -20.76
N ALA A 362 10.48 11.68 -19.77
CA ALA A 362 11.85 12.18 -19.97
C ALA A 362 12.80 11.09 -20.48
N GLU A 363 12.59 9.83 -20.08
CA GLU A 363 13.41 8.69 -20.53
C GLU A 363 13.06 8.23 -21.96
N VAL A 364 11.79 8.35 -22.35
CA VAL A 364 11.27 7.73 -23.57
C VAL A 364 11.15 8.70 -24.75
N LEU A 365 10.92 9.98 -24.50
CA LEU A 365 10.73 10.97 -25.56
C LEU A 365 12.04 11.60 -26.00
N SER A 366 12.14 11.87 -27.31
CA SER A 366 13.24 12.69 -27.85
C SER A 366 13.13 14.16 -27.42
N ASP A 367 14.25 14.88 -27.40
CA ASP A 367 14.31 16.34 -27.16
C ASP A 367 13.30 17.14 -28.00
N LYS A 368 13.09 16.71 -29.25
CA LYS A 368 12.13 17.36 -30.15
C LYS A 368 10.70 17.18 -29.64
N GLN A 369 10.32 15.96 -29.26
CA GLN A 369 8.99 15.66 -28.73
C GLN A 369 8.76 16.35 -27.38
N LEU A 370 9.75 16.36 -26.49
CA LEU A 370 9.69 17.08 -25.21
C LEU A 370 9.39 18.58 -25.41
N LYS A 371 10.03 19.21 -26.39
CA LYS A 371 9.80 20.61 -26.76
C LYS A 371 8.43 20.83 -27.39
N GLU A 372 8.01 19.96 -28.32
CA GLU A 372 6.72 20.06 -29.00
C GLU A 372 5.54 19.97 -28.02
N TRP A 373 5.64 19.08 -27.04
CA TRP A 373 4.59 18.85 -26.05
C TRP A 373 4.65 19.85 -24.88
N LYS A 374 5.69 20.71 -24.85
CA LYS A 374 5.96 21.65 -23.74
C LYS A 374 5.97 20.97 -22.36
N ILE A 375 6.47 19.73 -22.34
CA ILE A 375 6.58 18.94 -21.11
C ILE A 375 7.52 19.65 -20.14
N SER A 376 8.61 20.23 -20.66
CA SER A 376 9.60 20.96 -19.86
C SER A 376 8.96 22.05 -19.00
N ASP A 377 8.07 22.86 -19.55
CA ASP A 377 7.51 24.02 -18.85
C ASP A 377 6.60 23.57 -17.70
N THR A 378 5.75 22.59 -18.00
CA THR A 378 4.78 22.03 -17.02
C THR A 378 5.49 21.22 -15.92
N MET A 379 6.51 20.45 -16.31
CA MET A 379 7.34 19.69 -15.39
C MET A 379 8.17 20.60 -14.50
N CYS A 380 8.73 21.69 -15.04
CA CYS A 380 9.44 22.72 -14.28
C CYS A 380 8.55 23.37 -13.23
N GLU A 381 7.34 23.80 -13.60
CA GLU A 381 6.38 24.39 -12.66
C GLU A 381 6.02 23.41 -11.54
N PHE A 382 5.69 22.17 -11.90
CA PHE A 382 5.38 21.11 -10.94
C PHE A 382 6.55 20.83 -9.98
N TYR A 383 7.76 20.62 -10.49
CA TYR A 383 8.92 20.36 -9.65
C TYR A 383 9.31 21.56 -8.80
N PHE A 384 9.21 22.77 -9.33
CA PHE A 384 9.47 23.97 -8.55
C PHE A 384 8.49 24.09 -7.38
N ASN A 385 7.20 23.84 -7.61
CA ASN A 385 6.19 23.84 -6.55
C ASN A 385 6.47 22.76 -5.49
N ILE A 386 6.88 21.56 -5.90
CA ILE A 386 7.30 20.49 -4.96
C ILE A 386 8.51 20.91 -4.15
N LEU A 387 9.54 21.43 -4.81
CA LEU A 387 10.78 21.89 -4.18
C LEU A 387 10.50 23.03 -3.20
N GLU A 388 9.67 24.00 -3.58
CA GLU A 388 9.27 25.11 -2.72
C GLU A 388 8.51 24.62 -1.49
N GLN A 389 7.56 23.69 -1.67
CA GLN A 389 6.83 23.07 -0.56
C GLN A 389 7.77 22.29 0.37
N ALA A 390 8.67 21.48 -0.19
CA ALA A 390 9.65 20.73 0.58
C ALA A 390 10.63 21.65 1.31
N TRP A 391 11.02 22.77 0.70
CA TRP A 391 11.94 23.74 1.29
C TRP A 391 11.31 24.52 2.43
N ASN A 392 10.09 25.03 2.23
CA ASN A 392 9.36 25.80 3.24
C ASN A 392 8.82 24.91 4.37
N HIS A 393 8.59 23.63 4.07
CA HIS A 393 8.01 22.67 5.00
C HIS A 393 8.68 21.29 4.93
N PRO A 394 9.96 21.18 5.32
CA PRO A 394 10.77 19.96 5.14
C PRO A 394 10.26 18.75 5.94
N THR A 395 9.43 18.97 6.96
CA THR A 395 8.84 17.92 7.79
C THR A 395 7.48 17.40 7.28
N LYS A 396 6.93 17.99 6.21
CA LYS A 396 5.58 17.68 5.70
C LYS A 396 5.59 16.59 4.61
N LYS A 397 4.73 16.71 3.60
CA LYS A 397 4.47 15.74 2.51
C LYS A 397 5.73 15.16 1.86
N TRP A 398 6.79 15.97 1.73
CA TRP A 398 8.04 15.61 1.05
C TRP A 398 9.17 15.16 1.98
N LYS A 399 8.89 14.88 3.27
CA LYS A 399 9.91 14.48 4.27
C LYS A 399 10.77 13.28 3.88
N LYS A 400 10.29 12.42 2.98
CA LYS A 400 11.00 11.22 2.51
C LYS A 400 12.03 11.51 1.41
N ILE A 401 11.92 12.64 0.72
CA ILE A 401 12.84 13.00 -0.37
C ILE A 401 13.62 14.22 0.08
N THR A 402 14.91 14.01 0.34
CA THR A 402 15.77 15.13 0.75
C THR A 402 15.86 16.16 -0.38
N ILE A 403 16.02 17.44 -0.04
CA ILE A 403 16.16 18.51 -1.02
C ILE A 403 17.25 18.21 -2.07
N PRO A 404 18.44 17.67 -1.72
CA PRO A 404 19.43 17.26 -2.71
C PRO A 404 18.93 16.22 -3.73
N TYR A 405 18.06 15.30 -3.34
CA TYR A 405 17.48 14.31 -4.26
C TYR A 405 16.41 14.93 -5.16
N LEU A 406 15.54 15.76 -4.60
CA LEU A 406 14.56 16.54 -5.39
C LEU A 406 15.27 17.41 -6.43
N LEU A 407 16.36 18.09 -6.06
CA LEU A 407 17.15 18.93 -6.96
C LEU A 407 17.88 18.14 -8.06
N LYS A 408 18.23 16.88 -7.79
CA LYS A 408 18.82 15.98 -8.79
C LYS A 408 17.79 15.37 -9.73
N GLY A 409 16.50 15.60 -9.50
CA GLY A 409 15.42 14.93 -10.23
C GLY A 409 15.38 13.41 -9.96
N ILE A 410 15.97 12.95 -8.86
CA ILE A 410 16.01 11.53 -8.48
C ILE A 410 14.87 11.29 -7.48
N PHE A 411 13.81 10.65 -7.96
CA PHE A 411 12.60 10.39 -7.17
C PHE A 411 12.36 8.91 -6.86
N ILE A 412 13.25 8.03 -7.31
CA ILE A 412 13.28 6.69 -6.76
C ILE A 412 13.51 6.88 -5.27
N LEU A 413 12.59 6.34 -4.44
CA LEU A 413 12.70 6.25 -2.99
C LEU A 413 14.02 5.54 -2.65
N THR A 414 15.10 6.31 -2.67
CA THR A 414 16.42 5.95 -2.20
C THR A 414 16.52 6.72 -0.91
N ILE A 415 16.16 6.04 0.17
CA ILE A 415 16.44 6.49 1.53
C ILE A 415 17.91 6.21 1.81
#